data_AF-A0A1Q7T0C2-F1
#
_entry.id   AF-A0A1Q7T0C2-F1
#
_cell.length_a   1.000
_cell.length_b   1.000
_cell.length_c   1.000
_cell.angle_alpha   90.00
_cell.angle_beta   90.00
_cell.angle_gamma   90.00
#
_symmetry.space_group_name_H-M   'P 1'
#
loop_
_entity.id
_entity.type
_entity.pdbx_description
1 polymer ?
#
loop_
_entity_poly.entity_id
_entity_poly.type
_entity_poly.pdbx_seq_one_letter_code
_entity_poly.pdbx_strand_id
1 'polypeptide(L)'
;MTKKQWVVAIVLLLLIPAVLMLGGMIFNLINPEIAAGHPNYERNFHLLSLLKRMTLWVSIAVVAVLWLLVCLLVIRAKKRSLLWLFLAALGPFGFAILATLNDQAPAEKDWYARFVCNMKWYVRAGYELCTFVIIGELAYQAMVLKRTLMIKYQAATSGVSEAQIIDLQNASSGMWAFTEGMEVMFLVVLLYLLRPMVFRIGHRVAEMMASPKAR
;
A
#
# COMPACT_ATOMS: atom_id res chain seq x y z
N MET A 1 11.81 -19.70 -7.03
CA MET A 1 10.36 -19.63 -6.73
C MET A 1 10.14 -18.43 -5.84
N THR A 2 9.07 -17.67 -6.05
CA THR A 2 8.71 -16.58 -5.15
C THR A 2 8.35 -17.19 -3.80
N LYS A 3 9.02 -16.76 -2.72
CA LYS A 3 8.83 -17.36 -1.40
C LYS A 3 7.37 -17.14 -0.99
N LYS A 4 6.70 -18.19 -0.47
CA LYS A 4 5.28 -18.14 -0.05
C LYS A 4 4.99 -16.91 0.84
N GLN A 5 5.92 -16.58 1.72
CA GLN A 5 5.86 -15.42 2.62
C GLN A 5 5.72 -14.07 1.88
N TRP A 6 6.35 -13.90 0.70
CA TRP A 6 6.20 -12.68 -0.11
C TRP A 6 4.81 -12.56 -0.72
N VAL A 7 4.24 -13.67 -1.21
CA VAL A 7 2.89 -13.68 -1.77
C VAL A 7 1.87 -13.35 -0.67
N VAL A 8 2.03 -13.95 0.51
CA VAL A 8 1.17 -13.63 1.67
C VAL A 8 1.34 -12.17 2.08
N ALA A 9 2.56 -11.61 2.04
CA ALA A 9 2.79 -10.20 2.34
C ALA A 9 2.03 -9.26 1.38
N ILE A 10 1.99 -9.58 0.08
CA ILE A 10 1.20 -8.82 -0.89
C ILE A 10 -0.29 -8.92 -0.59
N VAL A 11 -0.80 -10.13 -0.31
CA VAL A 11 -2.22 -10.31 0.04
C VAL A 11 -2.58 -9.51 1.29
N LEU A 12 -1.77 -9.58 2.35
CA LEU A 12 -2.01 -8.81 3.57
C LEU A 12 -1.93 -7.30 3.34
N LEU A 13 -1.02 -6.83 2.48
CA LEU A 13 -0.95 -5.42 2.11
C LEU A 13 -2.24 -5.00 1.40
N LEU A 14 -2.73 -5.78 0.43
CA LEU A 14 -3.97 -5.49 -0.29
C LEU A 14 -5.23 -5.55 0.60
N LEU A 15 -5.18 -6.23 1.75
CA LEU A 15 -6.26 -6.21 2.73
C LEU A 15 -6.36 -4.89 3.50
N ILE A 16 -5.28 -4.11 3.62
CA ILE A 16 -5.28 -2.81 4.31
C ILE A 16 -6.35 -1.86 3.75
N PRO A 17 -6.40 -1.54 2.44
CA PRO A 17 -7.43 -0.67 1.90
C PRO A 17 -8.84 -1.25 2.09
N ALA A 18 -9.02 -2.57 2.00
CA ALA A 18 -10.32 -3.20 2.25
C ALA A 18 -10.80 -2.99 3.70
N VAL A 19 -9.90 -3.15 4.68
CA VAL A 19 -10.21 -2.88 6.10
C VAL A 19 -10.56 -1.41 6.31
N LEU A 20 -9.82 -0.49 5.69
CA LEU A 20 -10.12 0.95 5.79
C LEU A 20 -11.47 1.30 5.19
N MET A 21 -11.81 0.73 4.02
CA MET A 21 -13.12 0.95 3.38
C MET A 21 -14.26 0.40 4.23
N LEU A 22 -14.14 -0.83 4.75
CA LEU A 22 -15.15 -1.43 5.62
C LEU A 22 -15.29 -0.67 6.94
N GLY A 23 -14.16 -0.27 7.55
CA GLY A 23 -14.15 0.55 8.77
C GLY A 23 -14.85 1.89 8.57
N GLY A 24 -14.56 2.58 7.47
CA GLY A 24 -15.22 3.83 7.08
C GLY A 24 -16.71 3.65 6.80
N MET A 25 -17.09 2.55 6.15
CA MET A 25 -18.50 2.21 5.90
C MET A 25 -19.26 2.00 7.21
N ILE A 26 -18.73 1.18 8.13
CA ILE A 26 -19.35 0.95 9.45
C ILE A 26 -19.43 2.26 10.24
N PHE A 27 -18.37 3.07 10.21
CA PHE A 27 -18.36 4.37 10.87
C PHE A 27 -19.46 5.32 10.37
N ASN A 28 -19.71 5.32 9.05
CA ASN A 28 -20.76 6.13 8.43
C ASN A 28 -22.16 5.58 8.73
N LEU A 29 -22.32 4.26 8.87
CA LEU A 29 -23.58 3.63 9.24
C LEU A 29 -23.98 3.92 10.69
N ILE A 30 -23.01 4.14 11.59
CA ILE A 30 -23.30 4.51 12.98
C ILE A 30 -23.67 6.00 13.02
N ASN A 31 -24.97 6.27 13.12
CA ASN A 31 -25.50 7.61 13.35
C ASN A 31 -26.03 7.73 14.79
N PRO A 32 -25.33 8.47 15.69
CA PRO A 32 -25.80 8.70 17.06
C PRO A 32 -27.18 9.37 17.14
N GLU A 33 -27.56 10.13 16.12
CA GLU A 33 -28.85 10.82 16.04
C GLU A 33 -30.04 9.87 15.90
N ILE A 34 -29.81 8.57 15.62
CA ILE A 34 -30.87 7.56 15.67
C ILE A 34 -31.48 7.47 17.08
N ALA A 35 -30.76 7.90 18.12
CA ALA A 35 -31.30 7.97 19.47
C ALA A 35 -32.38 9.06 19.64
N ALA A 36 -32.50 10.02 18.71
CA ALA A 36 -33.48 11.09 18.78
C ALA A 36 -34.91 10.52 18.78
N GLY A 37 -35.72 10.93 19.76
CA GLY A 37 -37.09 10.43 19.94
C GLY A 37 -37.23 9.16 20.78
N HIS A 38 -36.14 8.57 21.27
CA HIS A 38 -36.18 7.45 22.21
C HIS A 38 -36.04 7.91 23.67
N PRO A 39 -36.67 7.22 24.65
CA PRO A 39 -36.41 7.46 26.06
C PRO A 39 -34.92 7.20 26.37
N ASN A 40 -34.30 8.06 27.19
CA ASN A 40 -32.86 8.08 27.49
C ASN A 40 -31.95 8.47 26.30
N TYR A 41 -32.37 9.47 25.51
CA TYR A 41 -31.59 10.06 24.41
C TYR A 41 -30.11 10.27 24.74
N GLU A 42 -29.79 11.01 25.81
CA GLU A 42 -28.40 11.38 26.13
C GLU A 42 -27.50 10.17 26.33
N ARG A 43 -27.97 9.17 27.09
CA ARG A 43 -27.21 7.95 27.35
C ARG A 43 -26.98 7.16 26.05
N ASN A 44 -28.02 7.03 25.22
CA ASN A 44 -27.93 6.27 23.97
C ASN A 44 -27.04 7.00 22.94
N PHE A 45 -27.13 8.32 22.86
CA PHE A 45 -26.27 9.15 22.03
C PHE A 45 -24.80 9.00 22.42
N HIS A 46 -24.49 9.06 23.72
CA HIS A 46 -23.13 8.85 24.21
C HIS A 46 -22.59 7.45 23.90
N LEU A 47 -23.40 6.39 24.09
CA LEU A 47 -23.01 5.02 23.75
C LEU A 47 -22.76 4.84 22.25
N LEU A 48 -23.63 5.37 21.38
CA LEU A 48 -23.45 5.32 19.93
C LEU A 48 -22.25 6.14 19.47
N SER A 49 -22.01 7.30 20.06
CA SER A 49 -20.83 8.12 19.79
C SER A 49 -19.53 7.44 20.23
N LEU A 50 -19.55 6.72 21.36
CA LEU A 50 -18.43 5.92 21.83
C LEU A 50 -18.18 4.74 20.90
N LEU A 51 -19.24 4.01 20.52
CA LEU A 51 -19.16 2.90 19.58
C LEU A 51 -18.55 3.36 18.24
N LYS A 52 -19.03 4.48 17.71
CA LYS A 52 -18.51 5.10 16.48
C LYS A 52 -17.01 5.39 16.57
N ARG A 53 -16.54 5.96 17.69
CA ARG A 53 -15.11 6.20 17.94
C ARG A 53 -14.32 4.90 18.08
N MET A 54 -14.87 3.90 18.76
CA MET A 54 -14.22 2.60 18.92
C MET A 54 -14.07 1.87 17.58
N THR A 55 -15.06 1.95 16.68
CA THR A 55 -14.94 1.40 15.31
C THR A 55 -13.73 1.96 14.58
N LEU A 56 -13.48 3.27 14.71
CA LEU A 56 -12.33 3.92 14.09
C LEU A 56 -11.01 3.42 14.72
N TRP A 57 -10.92 3.36 16.04
CA TRP A 57 -9.73 2.84 16.74
C TRP A 57 -9.44 1.37 16.43
N VAL A 58 -10.48 0.52 16.36
CA VAL A 58 -10.35 -0.88 15.96
C VAL A 58 -9.84 -0.98 14.53
N SER A 59 -10.36 -0.17 13.61
CA SER A 59 -9.90 -0.16 12.22
C SER A 59 -8.42 0.22 12.13
N ILE A 60 -7.98 1.24 12.86
CA ILE A 60 -6.57 1.65 12.95
C ILE A 60 -5.71 0.51 13.52
N ALA A 61 -6.15 -0.13 14.61
CA ALA A 61 -5.43 -1.23 15.23
C ALA A 61 -5.27 -2.42 14.27
N VAL A 62 -6.32 -2.80 13.54
CA VAL A 62 -6.26 -3.87 12.54
C VAL A 62 -5.27 -3.52 11.42
N VAL A 63 -5.29 -2.29 10.93
CA VAL A 63 -4.33 -1.81 9.91
C VAL A 63 -2.89 -1.87 10.44
N ALA A 64 -2.66 -1.45 11.68
CA ALA A 64 -1.34 -1.52 12.31
C ALA A 64 -0.84 -2.96 12.45
N VAL A 65 -1.72 -3.89 12.83
CA VAL A 65 -1.38 -5.33 12.89
C VAL A 65 -1.05 -5.88 11.50
N LEU A 66 -1.86 -5.57 10.48
CA LEU A 66 -1.60 -5.97 9.10
C LEU A 66 -0.26 -5.43 8.61
N TRP A 67 0.03 -4.15 8.87
CA TRP A 67 1.30 -3.51 8.53
C TRP A 67 2.51 -4.21 9.16
N LEU A 68 2.44 -4.51 10.46
CA LEU A 68 3.49 -5.23 11.17
C LEU A 68 3.67 -6.65 10.62
N LEU A 69 2.58 -7.35 10.28
CA LEU A 69 2.63 -8.67 9.67
C LEU A 69 3.29 -8.64 8.28
N VAL A 70 2.97 -7.65 7.45
CA VAL A 70 3.60 -7.45 6.13
C VAL A 70 5.12 -7.26 6.30
N CYS A 71 5.54 -6.35 7.19
CA CYS A 71 6.95 -6.11 7.48
C CYS A 71 7.65 -7.37 8.02
N LEU A 72 7.01 -8.09 8.95
CA LEU A 72 7.53 -9.33 9.54
C LEU A 72 7.70 -10.42 8.48
N LEU A 73 6.74 -10.58 7.56
CA LEU A 73 6.84 -11.57 6.48
C LEU A 73 7.98 -11.25 5.52
N VAL A 74 8.23 -9.98 5.21
CA VAL A 74 9.38 -9.55 4.38
C VAL A 74 10.70 -9.88 5.06
N ILE A 75 10.81 -9.60 6.36
CA ILE A 75 12.00 -9.91 7.17
C ILE A 75 12.25 -11.43 7.21
N ARG A 76 11.19 -12.21 7.51
CA ARG A 76 11.27 -13.69 7.54
C ARG A 76 11.62 -14.27 6.18
N ALA A 77 11.10 -13.70 5.11
CA ALA A 77 11.41 -14.15 3.76
C ALA A 77 12.89 -13.97 3.42
N LYS A 78 13.53 -12.92 3.92
CA LYS A 78 14.97 -12.67 3.74
C LYS A 78 15.85 -13.34 4.80
N LYS A 79 15.25 -14.14 5.70
CA LYS A 79 15.88 -14.73 6.90
C LYS A 79 16.66 -13.72 7.75
N ARG A 80 16.16 -12.49 7.87
CA ARG A 80 16.81 -11.43 8.67
C ARG A 80 16.32 -11.44 10.12
N SER A 81 17.10 -10.80 11.01
CA SER A 81 16.73 -10.63 12.42
C SER A 81 15.44 -9.83 12.57
N LEU A 82 14.63 -10.18 13.58
CA LEU A 82 13.40 -9.44 13.91
C LEU A 82 13.68 -8.01 14.38
N LEU A 83 14.91 -7.68 14.78
CA LEU A 83 15.28 -6.31 15.15
C LEU A 83 14.94 -5.32 14.04
N TRP A 84 15.10 -5.69 12.77
CA TRP A 84 14.76 -4.84 11.63
C TRP A 84 13.29 -4.38 11.60
N LEU A 85 12.40 -5.01 12.38
CA LEU A 85 11.00 -4.57 12.51
C LEU A 85 10.87 -3.15 13.05
N PHE A 86 11.88 -2.60 13.76
CA PHE A 86 11.84 -1.19 14.19
C PHE A 86 11.68 -0.22 13.00
N LEU A 87 12.18 -0.58 11.81
CA LEU A 87 12.01 0.25 10.61
C LEU A 87 10.55 0.34 10.17
N ALA A 88 9.68 -0.60 10.55
CA ALA A 88 8.26 -0.53 10.23
C ALA A 88 7.61 0.75 10.78
N ALA A 89 8.18 1.34 11.85
CA ALA A 89 7.71 2.61 12.42
C ALA A 89 7.96 3.81 11.49
N LEU A 90 8.92 3.73 10.57
CA LEU A 90 9.21 4.78 9.58
C LEU A 90 8.29 4.70 8.35
N GLY A 91 7.26 3.84 8.38
CA GLY A 91 6.28 3.71 7.31
C GLY A 91 6.92 3.26 5.99
N PRO A 92 6.51 3.85 4.84
CA PRO A 92 7.02 3.45 3.52
C PRO A 92 8.54 3.56 3.35
N PHE A 93 9.17 4.54 4.00
CA PHE A 93 10.63 4.72 3.93
C PHE A 93 11.37 3.56 4.61
N GLY A 94 10.93 3.20 5.82
CA GLY A 94 11.46 2.04 6.52
C GLY A 94 11.18 0.74 5.78
N PHE A 95 10.01 0.64 5.15
CA PHE A 95 9.68 -0.49 4.30
C PHE A 95 10.59 -0.59 3.07
N ALA A 96 10.91 0.52 2.41
CA ALA A 96 11.86 0.54 1.29
C ALA A 96 13.23 0.01 1.72
N ILE A 97 13.71 0.40 2.91
CA ILE A 97 14.95 -0.14 3.47
C ILE A 97 14.80 -1.65 3.72
N LEU A 98 13.70 -2.10 4.33
CA LEU A 98 13.44 -3.53 4.56
C LEU A 98 13.39 -4.35 3.26
N ALA A 99 12.74 -3.83 2.22
CA ALA A 99 12.61 -4.47 0.92
C ALA A 99 13.96 -4.57 0.20
N THR A 100 14.85 -3.60 0.42
CA THR A 100 16.19 -3.55 -0.20
C THR A 100 17.23 -4.35 0.57
N LEU A 101 16.98 -4.80 1.81
CA LEU A 101 17.91 -5.65 2.55
C LEU A 101 18.33 -6.90 1.76
N ASN A 102 19.62 -7.27 1.89
CA ASN A 102 20.14 -8.50 1.31
C ASN A 102 19.44 -9.74 1.87
N ASP A 103 19.09 -10.67 1.00
CA ASP A 103 18.60 -11.98 1.40
C ASP A 103 19.78 -12.82 1.92
N GLN A 104 19.68 -13.35 3.15
CA GLN A 104 20.71 -14.25 3.70
C GLN A 104 20.63 -15.67 3.15
N ALA A 105 19.48 -16.05 2.58
CA ALA A 105 19.30 -17.34 1.91
C ALA A 105 18.57 -17.12 0.58
N PRO A 106 19.26 -16.53 -0.42
CA PRO A 106 18.69 -16.35 -1.74
C PRO A 106 18.35 -17.72 -2.33
N ALA A 107 17.17 -17.84 -2.93
CA ALA A 107 16.84 -19.06 -3.64
C ALA A 107 17.76 -19.19 -4.87
N GLU A 108 18.18 -20.40 -5.20
CA GLU A 108 19.16 -20.68 -6.26
C GLU A 108 18.76 -20.09 -7.63
N LYS A 109 17.45 -19.94 -7.90
CA LYS A 109 16.89 -19.32 -9.11
C LYS A 109 16.44 -17.86 -8.94
N ASP A 110 16.87 -17.17 -7.88
CA ASP A 110 16.54 -15.77 -7.64
C ASP A 110 17.56 -14.83 -8.29
N TRP A 111 17.27 -14.46 -9.54
CA TRP A 111 18.11 -13.56 -10.34
C TRP A 111 18.19 -12.15 -9.75
N TYR A 112 17.10 -11.66 -9.16
CA TYR A 112 17.06 -10.34 -8.55
C TYR A 112 17.99 -10.27 -7.34
N ALA A 113 17.92 -11.26 -6.45
CA ALA A 113 18.81 -11.34 -5.29
C ALA A 113 20.29 -11.42 -5.71
N ARG A 114 20.62 -12.19 -6.76
CA ARG A 114 21.98 -12.28 -7.30
C ARG A 114 22.47 -10.95 -7.89
N PHE A 115 21.62 -10.27 -8.67
CA PHE A 115 21.95 -8.97 -9.26
C PHE A 115 22.29 -7.94 -8.18
N VAL A 116 21.45 -7.83 -7.14
CA VAL A 116 21.67 -6.87 -6.04
C VAL A 116 22.88 -7.23 -5.18
N CYS A 117 23.13 -8.52 -4.92
CA CYS A 117 24.29 -8.96 -4.15
C CYS A 117 25.62 -8.76 -4.89
N ASN A 118 25.63 -8.74 -6.23
CA ASN A 118 26.85 -8.57 -7.02
C ASN A 118 27.30 -7.10 -7.13
N MET A 119 26.49 -6.14 -6.68
CA MET A 119 26.83 -4.72 -6.71
C MET A 119 27.70 -4.32 -5.51
N LYS A 120 28.70 -3.47 -5.76
CA LYS A 120 29.42 -2.77 -4.69
C LYS A 120 28.46 -1.88 -3.89
N TRP A 121 28.72 -1.73 -2.59
CA TRP A 121 27.78 -1.10 -1.66
C TRP A 121 27.39 0.34 -2.06
N TYR A 122 28.32 1.12 -2.62
CA TYR A 122 28.06 2.50 -3.08
C TYR A 122 27.23 2.55 -4.37
N VAL A 123 27.49 1.65 -5.32
CA VAL A 123 26.68 1.53 -6.56
C VAL A 123 25.26 1.15 -6.20
N ARG A 124 25.11 0.22 -5.26
CA ARG A 124 23.80 -0.17 -4.74
C ARG A 124 23.09 1.00 -4.06
N ALA A 125 23.78 1.79 -3.24
CA ALA A 125 23.17 2.95 -2.60
C ALA A 125 22.61 3.94 -3.65
N GLY A 126 23.39 4.26 -4.69
CA GLY A 126 22.93 5.11 -5.79
C GLY A 126 21.77 4.50 -6.57
N TYR A 127 21.83 3.19 -6.86
CA TYR A 127 20.76 2.46 -7.54
C TYR A 127 19.45 2.45 -6.74
N GLU A 128 19.50 2.22 -5.43
CA GLU A 128 18.31 2.23 -4.58
C GLU A 128 17.74 3.65 -4.40
N LEU A 129 18.59 4.69 -4.36
CA LEU A 129 18.13 6.08 -4.36
C LEU A 129 17.39 6.43 -5.66
N CYS A 130 17.97 6.10 -6.81
CA CYS A 130 17.32 6.32 -8.11
C CYS A 130 16.02 5.52 -8.20
N THR A 131 16.03 4.27 -7.73
CA THR A 131 14.85 3.42 -7.72
C THR A 131 13.76 3.98 -6.82
N PHE A 132 14.11 4.51 -5.65
CA PHE A 132 13.16 5.13 -4.73
C PHE A 132 12.45 6.32 -5.40
N VAL A 133 13.20 7.18 -6.08
CA VAL A 133 12.65 8.32 -6.84
C VAL A 133 11.71 7.83 -7.95
N ILE A 134 12.14 6.84 -8.75
CA ILE A 134 11.31 6.28 -9.83
C ILE A 134 10.03 5.65 -9.28
N ILE A 135 10.12 4.87 -8.19
CA ILE A 135 8.95 4.25 -7.56
C ILE A 135 8.01 5.32 -7.00
N GLY A 136 8.55 6.36 -6.36
CA GLY A 136 7.78 7.49 -5.85
C GLY A 136 7.02 8.21 -6.97
N GLU A 137 7.70 8.51 -8.08
CA GLU A 137 7.09 9.13 -9.24
C GLU A 137 6.02 8.24 -9.88
N LEU A 138 6.30 6.94 -10.07
CA LEU A 138 5.32 5.99 -10.59
C LEU A 138 4.08 5.88 -9.69
N ALA A 139 4.26 5.88 -8.37
CA ALA A 139 3.17 5.86 -7.41
C ALA A 139 2.32 7.15 -7.49
N TYR A 140 2.97 8.31 -7.61
CA TYR A 140 2.30 9.59 -7.80
C TYR A 140 1.49 9.63 -9.10
N GLN A 141 2.11 9.24 -10.23
CA GLN A 141 1.45 9.20 -11.54
C GLN A 141 0.27 8.22 -11.55
N ALA A 142 0.41 7.06 -10.91
CA ALA A 142 -0.68 6.09 -10.78
C ALA A 142 -1.87 6.65 -9.97
N MET A 143 -1.60 7.37 -8.88
CA MET A 143 -2.63 8.06 -8.09
C MET A 143 -3.33 9.14 -8.92
N VAL A 144 -2.57 9.99 -9.63
CA VAL A 144 -3.12 11.04 -10.50
C VAL A 144 -4.00 10.44 -11.59
N LEU A 145 -3.53 9.36 -12.25
CA LEU A 145 -4.29 8.65 -13.26
C LEU A 145 -5.61 8.12 -12.70
N LYS A 146 -5.58 7.45 -11.53
CA LYS A 146 -6.78 6.96 -10.86
C LYS A 146 -7.76 8.11 -10.57
N ARG A 147 -7.28 9.23 -10.00
CA ARG A 147 -8.11 10.40 -9.72
C ARG A 147 -8.81 10.90 -10.97
N THR A 148 -8.07 11.09 -12.06
CA THR A 148 -8.64 11.54 -13.33
C THR A 148 -9.68 10.57 -13.87
N LEU A 149 -9.42 9.26 -13.82
CA LEU A 149 -10.38 8.24 -14.24
C LEU A 149 -11.64 8.24 -13.36
N MET A 150 -11.48 8.41 -12.05
CA MET A 150 -12.59 8.46 -11.10
C MET A 150 -13.48 9.69 -11.31
N ILE A 151 -12.89 10.87 -11.56
CA ILE A 151 -13.64 12.10 -11.90
C ILE A 151 -14.43 11.90 -13.19
N LYS A 152 -13.80 11.36 -14.24
CA LYS A 152 -14.48 11.07 -15.52
C LYS A 152 -15.63 10.08 -15.36
N TYR A 153 -15.40 9.03 -14.58
CA TYR A 153 -16.41 8.02 -14.28
C TYR A 153 -17.59 8.62 -13.50
N GLN A 154 -17.31 9.44 -12.49
CA GLN A 154 -18.35 10.10 -11.70
C GLN A 154 -19.14 11.08 -12.55
N ALA A 155 -18.48 11.88 -13.39
CA ALA A 155 -19.16 12.77 -14.33
C ALA A 155 -20.10 11.99 -15.27
N ALA A 156 -19.62 10.88 -15.84
CA ALA A 156 -20.41 10.05 -16.76
C ALA A 156 -21.62 9.37 -16.08
N THR A 157 -21.51 8.99 -14.81
CA THR A 157 -22.57 8.25 -14.10
C THR A 157 -23.58 9.15 -13.38
N SER A 158 -23.15 10.32 -12.91
CA SER A 158 -24.00 11.23 -12.13
C SER A 158 -24.58 12.40 -12.96
N GLY A 159 -24.12 12.59 -14.20
CA GLY A 159 -24.53 13.70 -15.05
C GLY A 159 -24.01 15.07 -14.59
N VAL A 160 -23.15 15.10 -13.57
CA VAL A 160 -22.51 16.32 -13.05
C VAL A 160 -21.27 16.64 -13.88
N SER A 161 -20.99 17.92 -14.13
CA SER A 161 -19.81 18.32 -14.90
C SER A 161 -18.51 18.02 -14.13
N GLU A 162 -17.42 17.72 -14.86
CA GLU A 162 -16.10 17.50 -14.24
C GLU A 162 -15.65 18.71 -13.40
N ALA A 163 -15.95 19.93 -13.86
CA ALA A 163 -15.62 21.17 -13.16
C ALA A 163 -16.28 21.26 -11.77
N GLN A 164 -17.57 20.91 -11.68
CA GLN A 164 -18.29 20.90 -10.39
C GLN A 164 -17.73 19.85 -9.42
N ILE A 165 -17.31 18.69 -9.93
CA ILE A 165 -16.68 17.65 -9.10
C ILE A 165 -15.33 18.15 -8.58
N ILE A 166 -14.53 18.79 -9.43
CA ILE A 166 -13.23 19.37 -9.04
C ILE A 166 -13.42 20.48 -8.01
N ASP A 167 -14.41 21.36 -8.17
CA ASP A 167 -14.69 22.43 -7.22
C ASP A 167 -15.11 21.87 -5.84
N LEU A 168 -15.90 20.80 -5.81
CA LEU A 168 -16.26 20.10 -4.58
C LEU A 168 -15.04 19.47 -3.89
N GLN A 169 -14.13 18.88 -4.67
CA GLN A 169 -12.88 18.34 -4.15
C GLN A 169 -11.97 19.46 -3.60
N ASN A 170 -11.88 20.59 -4.30
CA ASN A 170 -11.10 21.75 -3.87
C ASN A 170 -11.63 22.37 -2.58
N ALA A 171 -12.95 22.40 -2.40
CA ALA A 171 -13.60 22.83 -1.16
C ALA A 171 -13.22 21.95 0.05
N SER A 172 -12.81 20.70 -0.20
CA SER A 172 -12.35 19.74 0.80
C SER A 172 -10.89 19.31 0.57
N SER A 173 -10.07 20.20 -0.01
CA SER A 173 -8.72 19.92 -0.52
C SER A 173 -7.80 19.25 0.49
N GLY A 174 -7.83 19.63 1.77
CA GLY A 174 -7.02 19.00 2.82
C GLY A 174 -7.34 17.52 3.05
N MET A 175 -8.62 17.14 2.97
CA MET A 175 -9.06 15.75 3.09
C MET A 175 -8.60 14.94 1.87
N TRP A 176 -8.80 15.47 0.67
CA TRP A 176 -8.36 14.82 -0.56
C TRP A 176 -6.84 14.67 -0.62
N ALA A 177 -6.09 15.71 -0.28
CA ALA A 177 -4.62 15.66 -0.24
C ALA A 177 -4.11 14.60 0.76
N PHE A 178 -4.75 14.45 1.92
CA PHE A 178 -4.41 13.39 2.87
C PHE A 178 -4.69 12.00 2.31
N THR A 179 -5.87 11.79 1.71
CA THR A 179 -6.23 10.51 1.08
C THR A 179 -5.29 10.16 -0.08
N GLU A 180 -4.99 11.11 -0.96
CA GLU A 180 -4.04 10.95 -2.05
C GLU A 180 -2.63 10.63 -1.54
N GLY A 181 -2.18 11.32 -0.49
CA GLY A 181 -0.89 11.04 0.16
C GLY A 181 -0.80 9.62 0.70
N MET A 182 -1.83 9.14 1.40
CA MET A 182 -1.91 7.76 1.90
C MET A 182 -1.90 6.73 0.76
N GLU A 183 -2.56 7.04 -0.35
CA GLU A 183 -2.57 6.19 -1.54
C GLU A 183 -1.18 6.10 -2.19
N VAL A 184 -0.47 7.22 -2.34
CA VAL A 184 0.91 7.21 -2.85
C VAL A 184 1.81 6.37 -1.93
N MET A 185 1.71 6.57 -0.61
CA MET A 185 2.47 5.78 0.38
C MET A 185 2.20 4.28 0.24
N PHE A 186 0.94 3.89 0.05
CA PHE A 186 0.55 2.51 -0.19
C PHE A 186 1.13 1.95 -1.49
N LEU A 187 1.03 2.71 -2.58
CA LEU A 187 1.53 2.31 -3.90
C LEU A 187 3.05 2.14 -3.91
N VAL A 188 3.79 3.01 -3.21
CA VAL A 188 5.25 2.86 -3.03
C VAL A 188 5.58 1.49 -2.43
N VAL A 189 4.93 1.12 -1.33
CA VAL A 189 5.14 -0.17 -0.65
C VAL A 189 4.79 -1.33 -1.57
N LEU A 190 3.66 -1.23 -2.29
CA LEU A 190 3.22 -2.26 -3.23
C LEU A 190 4.21 -2.46 -4.37
N LEU A 191 4.70 -1.36 -4.97
CA LEU A 191 5.69 -1.41 -6.05
C LEU A 191 7.01 -2.03 -5.57
N TYR A 192 7.46 -1.71 -4.35
CA TYR A 192 8.60 -2.38 -3.73
C TYR A 192 8.37 -3.88 -3.54
N LEU A 193 7.16 -4.30 -3.18
CA LEU A 193 6.82 -5.72 -3.05
C LEU A 193 6.79 -6.46 -4.40
N LEU A 194 6.29 -5.79 -5.45
CA LEU A 194 6.14 -6.37 -6.78
C LEU A 194 7.45 -6.38 -7.58
N ARG A 195 8.39 -5.48 -7.28
CA ARG A 195 9.68 -5.36 -7.97
C ARG A 195 10.41 -6.67 -8.25
N PRO A 196 10.65 -7.58 -7.27
CA PRO A 196 11.33 -8.84 -7.56
C PRO A 196 10.54 -9.76 -8.50
N MET A 197 9.20 -9.66 -8.51
CA MET A 197 8.36 -10.40 -9.46
C MET A 197 8.47 -9.82 -10.87
N VAL A 198 8.43 -8.49 -11.00
CA VAL A 198 8.57 -7.78 -12.28
C VAL A 198 9.93 -8.09 -12.92
N PHE A 199 11.01 -8.07 -12.13
CA PHE A 199 12.35 -8.41 -12.62
C PHE A 199 12.42 -9.84 -13.17
N ARG A 200 11.76 -10.79 -12.49
CA ARG A 200 11.69 -12.19 -12.93
C ARG A 200 10.87 -12.36 -14.21
N ILE A 201 9.78 -11.61 -14.37
CA ILE A 201 8.97 -11.62 -15.60
C ILE A 201 9.78 -11.04 -16.75
N GLY A 202 10.42 -9.88 -16.55
CA GLY A 202 11.28 -9.24 -17.55
C GLY A 202 12.42 -10.16 -18.01
N HIS A 203 13.07 -10.85 -17.08
CA HIS A 203 14.10 -11.83 -17.41
C HIS A 203 13.58 -12.97 -18.29
N ARG A 204 12.40 -13.53 -17.95
CA ARG A 204 11.79 -14.61 -18.76
C ARG A 204 11.42 -14.14 -20.15
N VAL A 205 10.89 -12.92 -20.27
CA VAL A 205 10.54 -12.33 -21.57
C VAL A 205 11.80 -12.12 -22.40
N ALA A 206 12.88 -11.61 -21.79
CA ALA A 206 14.17 -11.46 -22.46
C ALA A 206 14.76 -12.82 -22.90
N GLU A 207 14.69 -13.87 -22.08
CA GLU A 207 15.10 -15.23 -22.45
C GLU A 207 14.30 -15.76 -23.65
N MET A 208 12.98 -15.54 -23.68
CA MET A 208 12.14 -15.94 -24.82
C MET A 208 12.48 -15.16 -26.09
N MET A 209 12.72 -13.85 -25.98
CA MET A 209 13.10 -12.99 -27.11
C MET A 209 14.52 -13.24 -27.62
N ALA A 210 15.44 -13.70 -26.75
CA ALA A 210 16.80 -14.09 -27.10
C ALA A 210 16.90 -15.53 -27.66
N SER A 211 15.79 -16.28 -27.66
CA SER A 211 15.69 -17.60 -28.30
C SER A 211 14.96 -17.59 -29.66
N PRO A 212 15.27 -16.71 -30.64
CA PRO A 212 14.81 -16.91 -32.01
C PRO A 212 15.88 -17.70 -32.79
N LYS A 213 15.86 -19.03 -32.66
CA LYS A 213 16.36 -20.07 -33.61
C LYS A 213 16.90 -21.30 -32.89
N ALA A 214 16.03 -22.28 -32.67
CA ALA A 214 16.39 -23.70 -32.63
C ALA A 214 15.12 -24.50 -32.97
N ARG A 215 14.68 -24.39 -34.22
CA ARG A 215 13.72 -25.30 -34.83
C ARG A 215 14.06 -25.46 -36.30
#